data_AF-A0A5K1JW20-F1
#
_entry.id   AF-A0A5K1JW20-F1
#
_cell.length_a   1.000
_cell.length_b   1.000
_cell.length_c   1.000
_cell.angle_alpha   90.00
_cell.angle_beta   90.00
_cell.angle_gamma   90.00
#
_symmetry.space_group_name_H-M   'P 1'
#
loop_
_entity.id
_entity.type
_entity.pdbx_description
1 polymer ?
#
loop_
_entity_poly.entity_id
_entity_poly.type
_entity_poly.pdbx_seq_one_letter_code
_entity_poly.pdbx_strand_id
1 'polypeptide(L)'
;MVALAPGLALLLCFLQGAYGVMTGTSQLGLSLSSDISSDLATKTSNPISIPTVAPSPNSTSFGDVSATSSKAASSMSILSSSAVTSQVTKSATLNATSLTAPSAPSSTVISSVASSRSTTADTSYPTQSADPGTAADIATILDRRLSIIIEGIGNAHGVAEWLSTLGTNGKWPDSEIDYTTGCDARRANWPAEGHWQRLVVMAAAWHGGVPNASNYVNDSSLLAAISSAMDYWFINDFTDSACLDQGGLAACPCGTPGFWNTNWFSNIIGIPALVGETCNLVGAAHLVPTQLSNCTNILDRAFGTFGRHVNGLGYLTGANTLDVAKIGIDSGLLTGNATLVAAGYQHIHSEVVVQNAVRADGIRADGSFGQHGGIIYNGNYGKDYTNDALALEIAAAGTQYSAQNANTSSQSALETLLDGDLWMVFLNVITGVRHWDFSVLPRFITFPVSDGQATASLDMNISQIQQLGQLWGSEIIQSVAESFAANSSTANAGDINGNRMFYANDYLDYKHRMC
;
A
#
# COMPACT_ATOMS: atom_id res chain seq x y z
N MET A 1 -60.33 -29.10 -0.48
CA MET A 1 -60.34 -28.78 0.95
C MET A 1 -59.30 -29.66 1.62
N VAL A 2 -58.25 -29.01 2.11
CA VAL A 2 -57.05 -29.60 2.75
C VAL A 2 -57.35 -29.84 4.23
N ALA A 3 -56.86 -30.96 4.76
CA ALA A 3 -56.87 -31.29 6.18
C ALA A 3 -55.47 -31.16 6.78
N LEU A 4 -55.43 -30.41 7.89
CA LEU A 4 -54.58 -30.40 9.08
C LEU A 4 -53.28 -31.24 9.17
N ALA A 5 -52.25 -30.55 9.67
CA ALA A 5 -50.95 -30.99 10.21
C ALA A 5 -51.08 -31.76 11.57
N PRO A 6 -50.03 -32.00 12.39
CA PRO A 6 -48.55 -31.96 12.24
C PRO A 6 -47.83 -33.23 12.80
N GLY A 7 -46.49 -33.33 12.75
CA GLY A 7 -45.75 -34.33 13.55
C GLY A 7 -44.24 -34.45 13.30
N LEU A 8 -43.46 -34.12 14.33
CA LEU A 8 -42.00 -34.16 14.46
C LEU A 8 -41.52 -35.57 14.89
N ALA A 9 -40.39 -36.08 14.36
CA ALA A 9 -39.61 -37.14 15.03
C ALA A 9 -38.15 -37.22 14.56
N LEU A 10 -37.25 -37.26 15.55
CA LEU A 10 -35.80 -37.51 15.50
C LEU A 10 -35.42 -38.86 14.88
N LEU A 11 -34.19 -38.98 14.36
CA LEU A 11 -33.42 -40.22 14.42
C LEU A 11 -32.02 -39.98 15.01
N LEU A 12 -31.73 -40.74 16.06
CA LEU A 12 -30.45 -40.86 16.78
C LEU A 12 -29.51 -41.83 16.06
N CYS A 13 -28.20 -41.64 16.22
CA CYS A 13 -27.23 -42.75 16.23
C CYS A 13 -26.35 -42.61 17.49
N PHE A 14 -26.37 -43.66 18.31
CA PHE A 14 -25.64 -43.80 19.57
C PHE A 14 -24.28 -44.47 19.37
N LEU A 15 -23.36 -44.14 20.28
CA LEU A 15 -22.03 -44.71 20.52
C LEU A 15 -22.02 -46.13 21.11
N GLN A 16 -20.94 -46.87 20.83
CA GLN A 16 -20.18 -47.80 21.71
C GLN A 16 -18.98 -48.32 20.87
N GLY A 17 -17.69 -48.33 21.22
CA GLY A 17 -16.98 -48.24 22.49
C GLY A 17 -16.22 -49.54 22.74
N ALA A 18 -14.89 -49.62 22.49
CA ALA A 18 -14.00 -50.64 23.08
C ALA A 18 -12.51 -50.27 22.95
N TYR A 19 -11.84 -50.28 24.10
CA TYR A 19 -10.37 -50.27 24.28
C TYR A 19 -9.75 -51.62 23.90
N GLY A 20 -8.51 -51.61 23.41
CA GLY A 20 -7.65 -52.80 23.29
C GLY A 20 -6.21 -52.44 22.91
N VAL A 21 -5.28 -52.58 23.85
CA VAL A 21 -3.83 -52.51 23.66
C VAL A 21 -3.28 -53.93 23.58
N MET A 22 -2.44 -54.25 22.57
CA MET A 22 -1.17 -55.00 22.67
C MET A 22 -0.64 -55.52 21.31
N THR A 23 0.59 -55.09 20.99
CA THR A 23 1.75 -55.82 20.42
C THR A 23 1.60 -56.78 19.23
N GLY A 24 2.46 -56.63 18.20
CA GLY A 24 2.87 -57.75 17.35
C GLY A 24 3.38 -57.40 15.95
N THR A 25 4.70 -57.51 15.78
CA THR A 25 5.52 -57.56 14.55
C THR A 25 4.99 -58.37 13.36
N SER A 26 5.32 -57.96 12.12
CA SER A 26 6.06 -58.73 11.08
C SER A 26 5.64 -58.43 9.62
N GLN A 27 6.63 -57.97 8.85
CA GLN A 27 6.91 -58.15 7.40
C GLN A 27 5.99 -59.02 6.52
N LEU A 28 5.73 -58.50 5.30
CA LEU A 28 5.94 -59.10 3.95
C LEU A 28 5.07 -58.25 3.00
N GLY A 29 5.60 -57.45 2.07
CA GLY A 29 6.48 -57.85 0.97
C GLY A 29 5.60 -58.22 -0.22
N LEU A 30 5.51 -57.35 -1.23
CA LEU A 30 5.46 -57.70 -2.66
C LEU A 30 5.42 -56.43 -3.52
N SER A 31 6.55 -56.21 -4.19
CA SER A 31 6.68 -55.37 -5.37
C SER A 31 5.91 -55.95 -6.55
N LEU A 32 5.44 -55.11 -7.47
CA LEU A 32 5.60 -55.34 -8.89
C LEU A 32 5.49 -53.99 -9.63
N SER A 33 6.49 -53.76 -10.46
CA SER A 33 6.73 -52.57 -11.27
C SER A 33 6.35 -52.85 -12.73
N SER A 34 6.43 -51.77 -13.51
CA SER A 34 6.56 -51.64 -14.97
C SER A 34 5.34 -51.90 -15.87
N ASP A 35 4.86 -50.77 -16.41
CA ASP A 35 4.81 -50.39 -17.83
C ASP A 35 3.98 -51.22 -18.82
N ILE A 36 3.06 -50.53 -19.51
CA ILE A 36 2.93 -50.55 -20.98
C ILE A 36 2.25 -49.25 -21.44
N SER A 37 2.79 -48.71 -22.52
CA SER A 37 2.44 -47.47 -23.23
C SER A 37 1.33 -47.64 -24.28
N SER A 38 0.79 -46.50 -24.71
CA SER A 38 0.09 -46.17 -25.98
C SER A 38 -1.22 -46.91 -26.33
N ASP A 39 -2.33 -46.20 -26.55
CA ASP A 39 -2.56 -45.54 -27.85
C ASP A 39 -3.83 -44.65 -27.90
N LEU A 40 -3.81 -43.76 -28.88
CA LEU A 40 -4.69 -42.64 -29.20
C LEU A 40 -6.08 -43.06 -29.76
N ALA A 41 -7.17 -42.39 -29.35
CA ALA A 41 -8.38 -42.29 -30.18
C ALA A 41 -9.24 -41.05 -29.84
N THR A 42 -9.28 -40.15 -30.82
CA THR A 42 -10.11 -38.95 -30.96
C THR A 42 -11.62 -39.23 -30.87
N LYS A 43 -12.37 -38.39 -30.14
CA LYS A 43 -13.78 -38.13 -30.42
C LYS A 43 -14.18 -36.70 -30.05
N THR A 44 -14.49 -35.94 -31.09
CA THR A 44 -15.16 -34.64 -31.11
C THR A 44 -16.61 -34.77 -30.65
N SER A 45 -17.11 -33.82 -29.83
CA SER A 45 -18.53 -33.61 -29.60
C SER A 45 -18.86 -32.12 -29.66
N ASN A 46 -19.78 -31.79 -30.57
CA ASN A 46 -20.32 -30.46 -30.85
C ASN A 46 -21.11 -29.85 -29.66
N PRO A 47 -21.25 -28.51 -29.63
CA PRO A 47 -21.92 -27.78 -28.57
C PRO A 47 -23.46 -27.89 -28.62
N ILE A 48 -24.07 -27.87 -27.44
CA ILE A 48 -25.51 -27.89 -27.20
C ILE A 48 -26.06 -26.46 -27.30
N SER A 49 -27.03 -26.26 -28.20
CA SER A 49 -27.85 -25.05 -28.34
C SER A 49 -29.07 -25.10 -27.42
N ILE A 50 -29.37 -24.00 -26.72
CA ILE A 50 -30.63 -23.79 -25.97
C ILE A 50 -31.23 -22.45 -26.43
N PRO A 51 -32.57 -22.36 -26.64
CA PRO A 51 -33.18 -21.33 -27.49
C PRO A 51 -33.49 -20.00 -26.77
N THR A 52 -33.36 -18.93 -27.55
CA THR A 52 -33.86 -17.57 -27.33
C THR A 52 -35.38 -17.49 -27.30
N VAL A 53 -35.93 -16.79 -26.31
CA VAL A 53 -37.32 -16.30 -26.28
C VAL A 53 -37.28 -14.78 -26.09
N ALA A 54 -37.87 -14.05 -27.03
CA ALA A 54 -38.09 -12.61 -26.97
C ALA A 54 -39.38 -12.27 -26.19
N PRO A 55 -39.48 -11.06 -25.63
CA PRO A 55 -40.60 -10.19 -26.01
C PRO A 55 -40.23 -8.70 -26.16
N SER A 56 -40.92 -8.02 -27.09
CA SER A 56 -41.04 -6.55 -27.22
C SER A 56 -42.49 -6.14 -26.87
N PRO A 57 -42.86 -4.84 -26.84
CA PRO A 57 -42.28 -3.71 -26.10
C PRO A 57 -43.38 -2.89 -25.36
N ASN A 58 -43.03 -2.06 -24.35
CA ASN A 58 -43.60 -0.71 -24.16
C ASN A 58 -43.03 0.05 -22.94
N SER A 59 -42.49 1.26 -23.23
CA SER A 59 -42.49 2.50 -22.43
C SER A 59 -41.74 2.48 -21.07
N THR A 60 -40.87 3.40 -20.67
CA THR A 60 -40.66 4.82 -20.98
C THR A 60 -39.22 5.24 -20.62
N SER A 61 -38.62 6.04 -21.50
CA SER A 61 -37.58 7.07 -21.30
C SER A 61 -37.07 7.35 -19.87
N PHE A 62 -35.79 7.06 -19.61
CA PHE A 62 -34.87 7.92 -18.84
C PHE A 62 -33.46 7.80 -19.44
N GLY A 63 -32.79 8.94 -19.62
CA GLY A 63 -31.59 9.10 -20.45
C GLY A 63 -30.35 8.39 -19.89
N ASP A 64 -29.67 7.69 -20.80
CA ASP A 64 -28.34 7.12 -20.60
C ASP A 64 -27.28 8.22 -20.51
N VAL A 65 -26.57 8.27 -19.38
CA VAL A 65 -25.22 8.84 -19.30
C VAL A 65 -24.27 7.65 -19.36
N SER A 66 -23.49 7.57 -20.44
CA SER A 66 -22.45 6.56 -20.61
C SER A 66 -21.39 6.69 -19.50
N ALA A 67 -21.40 5.74 -18.57
CA ALA A 67 -20.28 5.52 -17.67
C ALA A 67 -19.21 4.69 -18.42
N THR A 68 -18.28 5.39 -19.06
CA THR A 68 -17.03 4.80 -19.55
C THR A 68 -16.15 4.47 -18.35
N SER A 69 -16.19 3.23 -17.88
CA SER A 69 -15.25 2.69 -16.90
C SER A 69 -13.94 2.33 -17.61
N SER A 70 -12.99 3.27 -17.61
CA SER A 70 -11.61 3.00 -17.98
C SER A 70 -10.95 2.21 -16.86
N LYS A 71 -10.83 0.89 -17.03
CA LYS A 71 -9.88 0.06 -16.29
C LYS A 71 -8.46 0.53 -16.63
N ALA A 72 -7.82 1.22 -15.71
CA ALA A 72 -6.40 1.54 -15.73
C ALA A 72 -5.76 0.97 -14.45
N ALA A 73 -4.65 0.26 -14.65
CA ALA A 73 -3.61 -0.12 -13.68
C ALA A 73 -4.01 -0.35 -12.20
N SER A 74 -4.32 -1.59 -11.83
CA SER A 74 -4.53 -2.03 -10.43
C SER A 74 -3.21 -2.29 -9.68
N SER A 75 -2.25 -1.36 -9.71
CA SER A 75 -1.04 -1.50 -8.89
C SER A 75 -0.51 -0.18 -8.30
N MET A 76 -1.38 0.83 -8.19
CA MET A 76 -1.15 2.03 -7.37
C MET A 76 -2.21 2.15 -6.28
N SER A 77 -2.11 1.33 -5.24
CA SER A 77 -2.90 1.50 -4.02
C SER A 77 -2.19 2.46 -3.06
N ILE A 78 -2.09 3.74 -3.44
CA ILE A 78 -1.77 4.82 -2.50
C ILE A 78 -3.06 5.59 -2.26
N LEU A 79 -3.94 5.10 -1.38
CA LEU A 79 -5.23 5.75 -1.11
C LEU A 79 -5.67 5.69 0.36
N SER A 80 -6.45 6.70 0.73
CA SER A 80 -6.22 7.47 1.95
C SER A 80 -6.81 6.94 3.26
N SER A 81 -6.10 7.30 4.33
CA SER A 81 -6.54 7.19 5.71
C SER A 81 -7.38 8.37 6.17
N SER A 82 -8.62 8.14 6.62
CA SER A 82 -9.41 9.15 7.35
C SER A 82 -9.70 8.66 8.77
N ALA A 83 -9.30 9.47 9.74
CA ALA A 83 -9.73 9.35 11.13
C ALA A 83 -11.12 9.97 11.31
N VAL A 84 -12.05 9.19 11.87
CA VAL A 84 -13.35 9.70 12.35
C VAL A 84 -13.12 10.37 13.70
N THR A 85 -13.28 11.70 13.78
CA THR A 85 -13.34 12.39 15.07
C THR A 85 -14.79 12.44 15.52
N SER A 86 -15.13 11.67 16.56
CA SER A 86 -16.39 11.81 17.27
C SER A 86 -16.39 13.12 18.07
N GLN A 87 -17.28 14.05 17.73
CA GLN A 87 -17.55 15.20 18.58
C GLN A 87 -18.23 14.72 19.87
N VAL A 88 -17.49 14.72 20.98
CA VAL A 88 -18.08 14.62 22.32
C VAL A 88 -18.37 16.02 22.81
N THR A 89 -19.67 16.33 22.90
CA THR A 89 -20.23 17.51 23.54
C THR A 89 -19.78 17.57 25.01
N LYS A 90 -19.15 18.69 25.39
CA LYS A 90 -18.85 19.02 26.78
C LYS A 90 -20.14 19.20 27.57
N SER A 91 -20.34 18.42 28.62
CA SER A 91 -21.08 18.81 29.83
C SER A 91 -20.82 17.82 30.95
N ALA A 92 -20.11 18.26 31.99
CA ALA A 92 -20.40 18.00 33.42
C ALA A 92 -19.13 18.22 34.25
N THR A 93 -19.12 19.34 34.96
CA THR A 93 -18.32 19.60 36.15
C THR A 93 -18.51 18.51 37.20
N LEU A 94 -17.43 17.87 37.65
CA LEU A 94 -17.34 17.27 38.99
C LEU A 94 -15.90 17.33 39.52
N ASN A 95 -15.80 17.86 40.73
CA ASN A 95 -14.60 17.98 41.56
C ASN A 95 -13.92 16.62 41.79
N ALA A 96 -12.59 16.59 41.68
CA ALA A 96 -11.79 15.56 42.34
C ALA A 96 -10.52 16.18 42.93
N THR A 97 -10.45 16.01 44.24
CA THR A 97 -9.42 16.40 45.20
C THR A 97 -8.03 15.82 44.89
N SER A 98 -7.03 16.63 45.23
CA SER A 98 -5.60 16.35 45.20
C SER A 98 -5.20 15.08 45.98
N LEU A 99 -4.38 14.23 45.35
CA LEU A 99 -3.46 13.36 46.06
C LEU A 99 -2.08 13.47 45.42
N THR A 100 -1.15 13.91 46.26
CA THR A 100 0.28 14.13 46.06
C THR A 100 1.02 12.80 45.91
N ALA A 101 1.94 12.72 44.94
CA ALA A 101 3.00 11.71 44.89
C ALA A 101 4.38 12.39 44.93
N PRO A 102 5.39 11.79 45.57
CA PRO A 102 6.61 12.49 45.95
C PRO A 102 7.69 12.50 44.87
N SER A 103 8.49 13.56 44.94
CA SER A 103 9.64 13.92 44.14
C SER A 103 10.86 13.02 44.32
N ALA A 104 11.63 12.84 43.25
CA ALA A 104 13.04 12.43 43.24
C ALA A 104 13.75 13.06 42.02
N PRO A 105 15.08 13.27 42.07
CA PRO A 105 15.68 14.59 41.85
C PRO A 105 16.21 14.87 40.44
N SER A 106 16.26 16.18 40.15
CA SER A 106 16.84 16.82 38.98
C SER A 106 18.33 16.55 38.82
N SER A 107 18.73 16.19 37.60
CA SER A 107 20.09 16.38 37.09
C SER A 107 20.15 17.66 36.25
N THR A 108 21.09 18.51 36.62
CA THR A 108 21.36 19.84 36.10
C THR A 108 21.93 19.77 34.68
N VAL A 109 21.24 20.33 33.69
CA VAL A 109 21.83 20.65 32.38
C VAL A 109 22.00 22.16 32.29
N ILE A 110 23.26 22.56 32.11
CA ILE A 110 23.72 23.94 32.02
C ILE A 110 23.27 24.50 30.67
N SER A 111 22.33 25.45 30.68
CA SER A 111 22.02 26.29 29.51
C SER A 111 23.07 27.39 29.36
N SER A 112 23.92 27.29 28.34
CA SER A 112 24.69 28.43 27.84
C SER A 112 23.94 29.09 26.69
N VAL A 113 23.22 30.16 27.00
CA VAL A 113 22.65 31.08 26.01
C VAL A 113 23.80 31.95 25.49
N ALA A 114 24.20 31.74 24.24
CA ALA A 114 25.05 32.67 23.51
C ALA A 114 24.26 33.28 22.36
N SER A 115 23.94 34.56 22.52
CA SER A 115 23.38 35.42 21.47
C SER A 115 24.51 35.80 20.50
N SER A 116 24.34 35.56 19.20
CA SER A 116 25.18 36.21 18.19
C SER A 116 24.42 36.55 16.92
N ARG A 117 24.60 37.80 16.53
CA ARG A 117 24.07 38.58 15.41
C ARG A 117 24.00 37.86 14.06
N SER A 118 22.99 38.30 13.31
CA SER A 118 22.82 38.19 11.87
C SER A 118 24.08 38.64 11.11
N THR A 119 24.63 37.71 10.32
CA THR A 119 25.48 37.99 9.17
C THR A 119 24.96 37.13 8.02
N THR A 120 24.48 37.80 6.99
CA THR A 120 24.15 37.22 5.68
C THR A 120 25.42 36.62 5.07
N ALA A 121 25.48 35.30 5.02
CA ALA A 121 26.46 34.55 4.26
C ALA A 121 25.71 33.53 3.41
N ASP A 122 25.98 33.53 2.10
CA ASP A 122 25.60 32.47 1.17
C ASP A 122 25.96 31.12 1.79
N THR A 123 24.95 30.35 2.18
CA THR A 123 25.13 28.96 2.59
C THR A 123 25.15 28.10 1.33
N SER A 124 26.31 28.04 0.68
CA SER A 124 26.63 26.83 -0.10
C SER A 124 26.70 25.68 0.90
N TYR A 125 25.68 24.83 0.91
CA TYR A 125 25.74 23.56 1.64
C TYR A 125 26.97 22.79 1.16
N PRO A 126 27.83 22.27 2.05
CA PRO A 126 28.91 21.41 1.63
C PRO A 126 28.29 20.11 1.12
N THR A 127 28.10 20.00 -0.20
CA THR A 127 27.76 18.75 -0.86
C THR A 127 29.01 17.87 -0.80
N GLN A 128 29.18 17.16 0.31
CA GLN A 128 30.18 16.11 0.36
C GLN A 128 29.70 15.04 -0.63
N SER A 129 30.36 14.98 -1.80
CA SER A 129 30.16 13.90 -2.76
C SER A 129 30.24 12.59 -2.00
N ALA A 130 29.19 11.76 -2.10
CA ALA A 130 29.22 10.39 -1.61
C ALA A 130 30.48 9.69 -2.14
N ASP A 131 31.03 8.76 -1.36
CA ASP A 131 32.12 7.93 -1.85
C ASP A 131 31.62 7.09 -3.05
N PRO A 132 32.53 6.62 -3.93
CA PRO A 132 32.14 5.92 -5.14
C PRO A 132 31.28 4.66 -4.91
N GLY A 133 31.44 3.96 -3.78
CA GLY A 133 30.64 2.80 -3.43
C GLY A 133 29.20 3.20 -3.10
N THR A 134 29.04 4.20 -2.24
CA THR A 134 27.72 4.76 -1.89
C THR A 134 26.99 5.33 -3.11
N ALA A 135 27.70 6.02 -4.02
CA ALA A 135 27.11 6.51 -5.25
C ALA A 135 26.62 5.36 -6.17
N ALA A 136 27.37 4.26 -6.25
CA ALA A 136 26.98 3.07 -7.02
C ALA A 136 25.78 2.34 -6.42
N ASP A 137 25.70 2.26 -5.09
CA ASP A 137 24.55 1.72 -4.36
C ASP A 137 23.28 2.54 -4.64
N ILE A 138 23.36 3.87 -4.55
CA ILE A 138 22.24 4.78 -4.85
C ILE A 138 21.77 4.63 -6.30
N ALA A 139 22.70 4.55 -7.25
CA ALA A 139 22.35 4.33 -8.66
C ALA A 139 21.64 2.98 -8.87
N THR A 140 22.09 1.93 -8.18
CA THR A 140 21.47 0.60 -8.20
C THR A 140 20.06 0.62 -7.62
N ILE A 141 19.86 1.33 -6.50
CA ILE A 141 18.53 1.49 -5.88
C ILE A 141 17.60 2.25 -6.81
N LEU A 142 18.07 3.35 -7.41
CA LEU A 142 17.27 4.15 -8.34
C LEU A 142 16.79 3.28 -9.53
N ASP A 143 17.70 2.58 -10.21
CA ASP A 143 17.36 1.71 -11.36
C ASP A 143 16.27 0.68 -11.03
N ARG A 144 16.39 0.02 -9.86
CA ARG A 144 15.41 -0.98 -9.41
C ARG A 144 14.11 -0.33 -8.92
N ARG A 145 14.17 0.80 -8.23
CA ARG A 145 12.98 1.56 -7.79
C ARG A 145 12.16 1.98 -9.00
N LEU A 146 12.78 2.49 -10.07
CA LEU A 146 12.11 2.83 -11.33
C LEU A 146 11.46 1.60 -11.96
N SER A 147 12.17 0.47 -12.02
CA SER A 147 11.63 -0.79 -12.54
C SER A 147 10.37 -1.24 -11.78
N ILE A 148 10.39 -1.17 -10.45
CA ILE A 148 9.26 -1.53 -9.59
C ILE A 148 8.06 -0.58 -9.82
N ILE A 149 8.29 0.73 -9.96
CA ILE A 149 7.22 1.70 -10.29
C ILE A 149 6.57 1.34 -11.63
N ILE A 150 7.38 1.04 -12.66
CA ILE A 150 6.90 0.69 -14.00
C ILE A 150 6.09 -0.60 -14.00
N GLU A 151 6.55 -1.63 -13.27
CA GLU A 151 5.80 -2.87 -13.06
C GLU A 151 4.41 -2.59 -12.44
N GLY A 152 4.34 -1.68 -11.48
CA GLY A 152 3.10 -1.25 -10.82
C GLY A 152 2.15 -0.42 -11.71
N ILE A 153 2.56 0.01 -12.90
CA ILE A 153 1.69 0.70 -13.85
C ILE A 153 1.04 -0.30 -14.80
N GLY A 154 1.80 -1.31 -15.25
CA GLY A 154 1.31 -2.41 -16.09
C GLY A 154 0.90 -2.04 -17.53
N ASN A 155 0.33 -0.85 -17.80
CA ASN A 155 0.01 -0.37 -19.15
C ASN A 155 -0.10 1.16 -19.24
N ALA A 156 0.06 1.70 -20.45
CA ALA A 156 -0.06 3.13 -20.75
C ALA A 156 -1.45 3.51 -21.33
N HIS A 157 -2.52 2.80 -20.94
CA HIS A 157 -3.86 3.13 -21.38
C HIS A 157 -4.26 4.53 -20.88
N GLY A 158 -4.81 5.36 -21.76
CA GLY A 158 -5.20 6.74 -21.46
C GLY A 158 -4.20 7.81 -21.89
N VAL A 159 -2.90 7.49 -22.07
CA VAL A 159 -1.88 8.51 -22.42
C VAL A 159 -2.25 9.29 -23.69
N ALA A 160 -2.72 8.61 -24.74
CA ALA A 160 -3.14 9.27 -25.98
C ALA A 160 -4.31 10.25 -25.77
N GLU A 161 -5.29 9.86 -24.94
CA GLU A 161 -6.47 10.67 -24.64
C GLU A 161 -6.07 11.88 -23.78
N TRP A 162 -5.30 11.67 -22.72
CA TRP A 162 -4.83 12.73 -21.84
C TRP A 162 -3.95 13.75 -22.55
N LEU A 163 -3.12 13.31 -23.51
CA LEU A 163 -2.38 14.23 -24.39
C LEU A 163 -3.33 15.08 -25.26
N SER A 164 -4.42 14.49 -25.75
CA SER A 164 -5.37 15.19 -26.62
C SER A 164 -6.23 16.23 -25.89
N THR A 165 -6.47 16.03 -24.58
CA THR A 165 -7.31 16.92 -23.77
C THR A 165 -6.53 17.86 -22.85
N LEU A 166 -5.21 17.67 -22.71
CA LEU A 166 -4.37 18.55 -21.88
C LEU A 166 -4.43 19.99 -22.39
N GLY A 167 -4.87 20.90 -21.52
CA GLY A 167 -4.87 22.33 -21.82
C GLY A 167 -3.46 22.89 -21.97
N THR A 168 -3.32 23.98 -22.73
CA THR A 168 -2.03 24.66 -22.95
C THR A 168 -1.33 25.13 -21.67
N ASN A 169 -2.06 25.23 -20.56
CA ASN A 169 -1.57 25.61 -19.24
C ASN A 169 -1.23 24.42 -18.33
N GLY A 170 -1.20 23.19 -18.85
CA GLY A 170 -0.89 21.98 -18.08
C GLY A 170 -2.08 21.43 -17.26
N LYS A 171 -3.28 22.00 -17.42
CA LYS A 171 -4.48 21.56 -16.71
C LYS A 171 -5.34 20.67 -17.62
N TRP A 172 -5.81 19.53 -17.10
CA TRP A 172 -6.90 18.78 -17.73
C TRP A 172 -8.28 19.39 -17.42
N PRO A 173 -9.30 19.20 -18.28
CA PRO A 173 -10.65 19.72 -18.05
C PRO A 173 -11.24 19.30 -16.69
N ASP A 174 -12.03 20.18 -16.07
CA ASP A 174 -12.71 19.87 -14.79
C ASP A 174 -13.76 18.74 -14.92
N SER A 175 -14.18 18.43 -16.15
CA SER A 175 -15.00 17.26 -16.46
C SER A 175 -14.24 15.94 -16.34
N GLU A 176 -12.90 15.99 -16.33
CA GLU A 176 -12.03 14.83 -16.24
C GLU A 176 -11.37 14.70 -14.86
N ILE A 177 -10.93 15.84 -14.27
CA ILE A 177 -10.33 15.89 -12.94
C ILE A 177 -10.99 17.01 -12.15
N ASP A 178 -11.60 16.68 -11.02
CA ASP A 178 -12.13 17.65 -10.08
C ASP A 178 -10.99 18.23 -9.20
N TYR A 179 -10.56 19.45 -9.52
CA TYR A 179 -9.50 20.18 -8.80
C TYR A 179 -10.02 20.95 -7.56
N THR A 180 -11.23 20.66 -7.06
CA THR A 180 -11.74 21.30 -5.84
C THR A 180 -10.77 21.05 -4.68
N THR A 181 -10.33 22.13 -4.03
CA THR A 181 -9.28 22.15 -3.00
C THR A 181 -9.81 22.70 -1.67
N GLY A 182 -9.01 22.60 -0.61
CA GLY A 182 -9.32 23.17 0.69
C GLY A 182 -10.46 22.47 1.42
N CYS A 183 -11.34 23.25 2.05
CA CYS A 183 -12.46 22.69 2.83
C CYS A 183 -13.59 22.10 1.99
N ASP A 184 -13.74 22.58 0.75
CA ASP A 184 -14.78 22.09 -0.16
C ASP A 184 -14.34 20.80 -0.87
N ALA A 185 -13.04 20.49 -0.83
CA ALA A 185 -12.49 19.28 -1.40
C ALA A 185 -13.06 18.03 -0.72
N ARG A 186 -13.22 16.97 -1.51
CA ARG A 186 -13.46 15.64 -0.96
C ARG A 186 -12.25 15.24 -0.09
N ARG A 187 -12.51 14.97 1.20
CA ARG A 187 -11.44 14.69 2.20
C ARG A 187 -10.67 13.39 1.96
N ALA A 188 -11.33 12.37 1.42
CA ALA A 188 -10.74 11.07 1.14
C ALA A 188 -10.92 10.74 -0.35
N ASN A 189 -9.98 10.02 -0.94
CA ASN A 189 -9.94 9.77 -2.38
C ASN A 189 -10.08 11.10 -3.15
N TRP A 190 -9.18 12.05 -2.85
CA TRP A 190 -9.28 13.42 -3.33
C TRP A 190 -9.11 13.42 -4.86
N PRO A 191 -10.14 13.81 -5.64
CA PRO A 191 -10.09 13.65 -7.10
C PRO A 191 -8.94 14.38 -7.78
N ALA A 192 -8.43 15.47 -7.19
CA ALA A 192 -7.29 16.21 -7.72
C ALA A 192 -6.01 15.35 -7.81
N GLU A 193 -5.88 14.29 -6.99
CA GLU A 193 -4.78 13.32 -7.08
C GLU A 193 -4.71 12.66 -8.47
N GLY A 194 -5.83 12.61 -9.20
CA GLY A 194 -5.92 12.17 -10.59
C GLY A 194 -4.97 12.91 -11.53
N HIS A 195 -4.58 14.14 -11.22
CA HIS A 195 -3.58 14.90 -11.97
C HIS A 195 -2.22 14.19 -11.95
N TRP A 196 -1.73 13.87 -10.75
CA TRP A 196 -0.44 13.20 -10.60
C TRP A 196 -0.51 11.72 -10.96
N GLN A 197 -1.65 11.04 -10.76
CA GLN A 197 -1.83 9.66 -11.23
C GLN A 197 -1.65 9.55 -12.75
N ARG A 198 -2.17 10.51 -13.53
CA ARG A 198 -1.91 10.59 -14.99
C ARG A 198 -0.43 10.83 -15.27
N LEU A 199 0.19 11.76 -14.55
CA LEU A 199 1.60 12.09 -14.71
C LEU A 199 2.53 10.91 -14.46
N VAL A 200 2.29 10.08 -13.44
CA VAL A 200 3.14 8.89 -13.20
C VAL A 200 3.07 7.91 -14.37
N VAL A 201 1.87 7.64 -14.91
CA VAL A 201 1.70 6.77 -16.09
C VAL A 201 2.36 7.37 -17.34
N MET A 202 2.19 8.68 -17.56
CA MET A 202 2.84 9.39 -18.67
C MET A 202 4.36 9.37 -18.54
N ALA A 203 4.90 9.62 -17.35
CA ALA A 203 6.33 9.58 -17.08
C ALA A 203 6.92 8.17 -17.26
N ALA A 204 6.21 7.12 -16.86
CA ALA A 204 6.65 5.75 -17.10
C ALA A 204 6.60 5.36 -18.58
N ALA A 205 5.58 5.80 -19.31
CA ALA A 205 5.52 5.61 -20.77
C ALA A 205 6.67 6.34 -21.47
N TRP A 206 7.01 7.55 -21.00
CA TRP A 206 8.14 8.33 -21.52
C TRP A 206 9.51 7.72 -21.19
N HIS A 207 9.70 7.27 -19.94
CA HIS A 207 10.92 6.59 -19.49
C HIS A 207 11.13 5.27 -20.25
N GLY A 208 10.05 4.52 -20.46
CA GLY A 208 10.06 3.22 -21.11
C GLY A 208 10.02 2.06 -20.12
N GLY A 209 9.66 0.86 -20.63
CA GLY A 209 9.45 -0.36 -19.85
C GLY A 209 7.97 -0.73 -19.68
N VAL A 210 7.04 0.20 -19.93
CA VAL A 210 5.60 -0.08 -19.93
C VAL A 210 5.21 -0.88 -21.20
N PRO A 211 4.51 -2.02 -21.06
CA PRO A 211 4.03 -2.81 -22.20
C PRO A 211 3.19 -2.00 -23.19
N ASN A 212 3.44 -2.21 -24.48
CA ASN A 212 2.73 -1.56 -25.60
C ASN A 212 2.81 -0.02 -25.61
N ALA A 213 3.83 0.57 -24.99
CA ALA A 213 4.05 2.02 -24.92
C ALA A 213 5.33 2.50 -25.62
N SER A 214 5.96 1.66 -26.47
CA SER A 214 7.27 1.95 -27.07
C SER A 214 7.31 3.21 -27.93
N ASN A 215 6.18 3.65 -28.46
CA ASN A 215 6.04 4.89 -29.22
C ASN A 215 6.18 6.16 -28.37
N TYR A 216 6.09 6.05 -27.05
CA TYR A 216 6.21 7.18 -26.11
C TYR A 216 7.62 7.36 -25.55
N VAL A 217 8.47 6.34 -25.71
CA VAL A 217 9.81 6.32 -25.11
C VAL A 217 10.65 7.48 -25.66
N ASN A 218 11.12 8.34 -24.77
CA ASN A 218 11.86 9.57 -25.09
C ASN A 218 11.12 10.52 -26.06
N ASP A 219 9.79 10.43 -26.17
CA ASP A 219 9.02 11.33 -27.02
C ASP A 219 9.03 12.76 -26.47
N SER A 220 9.49 13.70 -27.28
CA SER A 220 9.62 15.11 -26.88
C SER A 220 8.28 15.80 -26.63
N SER A 221 7.21 15.38 -27.33
CA SER A 221 5.89 15.97 -27.14
C SER A 221 5.27 15.53 -25.82
N LEU A 222 5.43 14.24 -25.47
CA LEU A 222 5.03 13.70 -24.19
C LEU A 222 5.82 14.33 -23.04
N LEU A 223 7.14 14.50 -23.17
CA LEU A 223 7.93 15.19 -22.15
C LEU A 223 7.47 16.64 -21.94
N ALA A 224 7.18 17.37 -23.03
CA ALA A 224 6.67 18.73 -22.94
C ALA A 224 5.29 18.79 -22.26
N ALA A 225 4.42 17.80 -22.51
CA ALA A 225 3.13 17.68 -21.84
C ALA A 225 3.27 17.37 -20.35
N ILE A 226 4.13 16.42 -19.98
CA ILE A 226 4.48 16.10 -18.58
C ILE A 226 5.00 17.35 -17.87
N SER A 227 5.96 18.04 -18.48
CA SER A 227 6.57 19.25 -17.95
C SER A 227 5.54 20.36 -17.70
N SER A 228 4.65 20.63 -18.67
CA SER A 228 3.57 21.62 -18.53
C SER A 228 2.57 21.25 -17.42
N ALA A 229 2.18 19.98 -17.34
CA ALA A 229 1.27 19.50 -16.28
C ALA A 229 1.90 19.58 -14.88
N MET A 230 3.17 19.20 -14.72
CA MET A 230 3.91 19.39 -13.46
C MET A 230 3.91 20.86 -13.05
N ASP A 231 4.20 21.78 -13.98
CA ASP A 231 4.21 23.22 -13.71
C ASP A 231 2.84 23.77 -13.29
N TYR A 232 1.74 23.22 -13.83
CA TYR A 232 0.39 23.57 -13.40
C TYR A 232 0.15 23.24 -11.93
N TRP A 233 0.58 22.06 -11.47
CA TRP A 233 0.47 21.74 -10.05
C TRP A 233 1.39 22.64 -9.22
N PHE A 234 2.66 22.78 -9.62
CA PHE A 234 3.65 23.52 -8.83
C PHE A 234 3.29 24.99 -8.63
N ILE A 235 2.76 25.69 -9.65
CA ILE A 235 2.34 27.09 -9.50
C ILE A 235 1.11 27.25 -8.58
N ASN A 236 0.37 26.17 -8.36
CA ASN A 236 -0.81 26.13 -7.49
C ASN A 236 -0.54 25.35 -6.20
N ASP A 237 0.68 24.89 -5.91
CA ASP A 237 1.00 24.22 -4.66
C ASP A 237 0.78 25.18 -3.48
N PHE A 238 0.33 24.65 -2.35
CA PHE A 238 0.12 25.49 -1.17
C PHE A 238 1.46 25.94 -0.59
N THR A 239 1.51 27.20 -0.14
CA THR A 239 2.73 27.79 0.44
C THR A 239 2.66 27.92 1.96
N ASP A 240 1.47 27.87 2.54
CA ASP A 240 1.29 27.90 3.98
C ASP A 240 1.49 26.49 4.57
N SER A 241 2.62 26.30 5.27
CA SER A 241 2.96 25.04 5.93
C SER A 241 1.92 24.56 6.96
N ALA A 242 1.05 25.44 7.47
CA ALA A 242 -0.05 25.04 8.33
C ALA A 242 -1.09 24.19 7.59
N CYS A 243 -1.25 24.38 6.27
CA CYS A 243 -2.18 23.59 5.46
C CYS A 243 -1.76 22.13 5.31
N LEU A 244 -0.53 21.78 5.70
CA LEU A 244 -0.04 20.40 5.68
C LEU A 244 -0.94 19.47 6.52
N ASP A 245 -1.37 19.90 7.71
CA ASP A 245 -2.18 19.10 8.65
C ASP A 245 -3.22 19.90 9.46
N GLN A 246 -3.29 21.22 9.32
CA GLN A 246 -4.26 22.10 10.01
C GLN A 246 -5.30 22.72 9.07
N GLY A 247 -5.51 22.12 7.90
CA GLY A 247 -6.51 22.57 6.93
C GLY A 247 -7.91 22.67 7.54
N GLY A 248 -8.54 23.84 7.38
CA GLY A 248 -9.85 24.16 7.96
C GLY A 248 -9.81 24.67 9.40
N LEU A 249 -8.62 24.78 10.01
CA LEU A 249 -8.43 25.39 11.33
C LEU A 249 -7.96 26.84 11.20
N ALA A 250 -7.79 27.53 12.33
CA ALA A 250 -7.38 28.93 12.36
C ALA A 250 -6.01 29.19 11.68
N ALA A 251 -5.10 28.20 11.71
CA ALA A 251 -3.78 28.32 11.12
C ALA A 251 -3.77 28.12 9.59
N CYS A 252 -4.72 27.36 9.04
CA CYS A 252 -4.97 27.26 7.58
C CYS A 252 -6.49 27.30 7.34
N PRO A 253 -7.09 28.51 7.29
CA PRO A 253 -8.53 28.64 7.10
C PRO A 253 -8.97 28.19 5.70
N CYS A 254 -10.26 27.88 5.52
CA CYS A 254 -10.81 27.34 4.27
C CYS A 254 -10.55 28.16 3.01
N GLY A 255 -10.32 29.47 3.13
CA GLY A 255 -9.99 30.36 2.01
C GLY A 255 -8.50 30.44 1.67
N THR A 256 -7.65 29.63 2.31
CA THR A 256 -6.21 29.64 2.03
C THR A 256 -5.95 29.15 0.60
N PRO A 257 -5.24 29.92 -0.25
CA PRO A 257 -4.98 29.51 -1.62
C PRO A 257 -4.09 28.27 -1.73
N GLY A 258 -4.22 27.55 -2.85
CA GLY A 258 -3.35 26.44 -3.24
C GLY A 258 -4.02 25.06 -3.17
N PHE A 259 -3.31 24.05 -3.67
CA PHE A 259 -3.73 22.66 -3.70
C PHE A 259 -3.40 21.95 -2.39
N TRP A 260 -4.33 22.00 -1.45
CA TRP A 260 -4.25 21.31 -0.17
C TRP A 260 -5.60 20.69 0.19
N ASN A 261 -5.58 19.68 1.05
CA ASN A 261 -6.78 19.01 1.54
C ASN A 261 -6.88 19.15 3.07
N THR A 262 -8.10 19.13 3.62
CA THR A 262 -8.29 19.05 5.09
C THR A 262 -7.92 17.70 5.70
N ASN A 263 -7.62 16.71 4.86
CA ASN A 263 -6.98 15.47 5.27
C ASN A 263 -5.46 15.56 5.07
N TRP A 264 -4.70 15.45 6.16
CA TRP A 264 -3.24 15.48 6.15
C TRP A 264 -2.64 14.46 5.19
N PHE A 265 -3.31 13.31 5.01
CA PHE A 265 -2.81 12.21 4.18
C PHE A 265 -2.51 12.66 2.75
N SER A 266 -3.41 13.40 2.09
CA SER A 266 -3.17 13.85 0.72
C SER A 266 -1.97 14.80 0.63
N ASN A 267 -1.76 15.63 1.66
CA ASN A 267 -0.70 16.64 1.67
C ASN A 267 0.68 16.07 2.06
N ILE A 268 0.72 15.02 2.88
CA ILE A 268 1.94 14.42 3.43
C ILE A 268 2.33 13.13 2.70
N ILE A 269 1.38 12.33 2.23
CA ILE A 269 1.62 11.02 1.62
C ILE A 269 1.13 10.99 0.16
N GLY A 270 -0.16 11.21 -0.07
CA GLY A 270 -0.79 10.96 -1.37
C GLY A 270 -0.15 11.71 -2.54
N ILE A 271 -0.13 13.05 -2.49
CA ILE A 271 0.49 13.87 -3.53
C ILE A 271 2.02 13.70 -3.56
N PRO A 272 2.75 13.78 -2.43
CA PRO A 272 4.20 13.65 -2.45
C PRO A 272 4.70 12.31 -3.03
N ALA A 273 4.02 11.19 -2.77
CA ALA A 273 4.40 9.90 -3.35
C ALA A 273 4.33 9.93 -4.89
N LEU A 274 3.22 10.43 -5.45
CA LEU A 274 3.04 10.52 -6.91
C LEU A 274 4.01 11.52 -7.56
N VAL A 275 4.33 12.62 -6.86
CA VAL A 275 5.38 13.57 -7.27
C VAL A 275 6.73 12.88 -7.33
N GLY A 276 7.09 12.11 -6.29
CA GLY A 276 8.36 11.40 -6.19
C GLY A 276 8.56 10.42 -7.33
N GLU A 277 7.55 9.61 -7.61
CA GLU A 277 7.58 8.64 -8.71
C GLU A 277 7.69 9.33 -10.07
N THR A 278 6.87 10.35 -10.32
CA THR A 278 6.90 11.12 -11.58
C THR A 278 8.28 11.76 -11.80
N CYS A 279 8.80 12.48 -10.79
CA CYS A 279 10.06 13.20 -10.94
C CYS A 279 11.27 12.25 -11.09
N ASN A 280 11.26 11.09 -10.42
CA ASN A 280 12.31 10.07 -10.61
C ASN A 280 12.24 9.43 -12.00
N LEU A 281 11.04 9.12 -12.51
CA LEU A 281 10.86 8.57 -13.86
C LEU A 281 11.27 9.55 -14.96
N VAL A 282 10.97 10.84 -14.80
CA VAL A 282 11.49 11.89 -15.71
C VAL A 282 13.00 12.04 -15.57
N GLY A 283 13.50 11.94 -14.34
CA GLY A 283 14.91 12.02 -14.01
C GLY A 283 15.42 13.47 -13.95
N ALA A 284 16.31 13.75 -12.99
CA ALA A 284 16.81 15.11 -12.73
C ALA A 284 17.47 15.78 -13.94
N ALA A 285 18.04 15.01 -14.88
CA ALA A 285 18.65 15.54 -16.10
C ALA A 285 17.64 16.13 -17.12
N HIS A 286 16.36 15.76 -17.01
CA HIS A 286 15.29 16.21 -17.91
C HIS A 286 14.34 17.21 -17.25
N LEU A 287 14.55 17.53 -15.96
CA LEU A 287 13.84 18.56 -15.24
C LEU A 287 14.57 19.89 -15.38
N VAL A 288 13.83 20.98 -15.63
CA VAL A 288 14.42 22.32 -15.48
C VAL A 288 14.68 22.61 -13.99
N PRO A 289 15.61 23.52 -13.64
CA PRO A 289 15.98 23.74 -12.24
C PRO A 289 14.83 24.07 -11.29
N THR A 290 13.81 24.81 -11.76
CA THR A 290 12.60 25.11 -10.97
C THR A 290 11.74 23.87 -10.73
N GLN A 291 11.62 22.98 -11.71
CA GLN A 291 10.89 21.72 -11.55
C GLN A 291 11.58 20.80 -10.56
N LEU A 292 12.91 20.64 -10.68
CA LEU A 292 13.69 19.87 -9.70
C LEU A 292 13.51 20.42 -8.29
N SER A 293 13.62 21.75 -8.11
CA SER A 293 13.41 22.39 -6.81
C SER A 293 11.98 22.23 -6.28
N ASN A 294 10.97 22.22 -7.15
CA ASN A 294 9.57 22.04 -6.73
C ASN A 294 9.28 20.58 -6.37
N CYS A 295 9.82 19.61 -7.13
CA CYS A 295 9.78 18.19 -6.77
C CYS A 295 10.36 18.01 -5.36
N THR A 296 11.62 18.42 -5.14
CA THR A 296 12.29 18.23 -3.84
C THR A 296 11.58 18.99 -2.72
N ASN A 297 11.07 20.20 -2.97
CA ASN A 297 10.31 20.94 -1.96
C ASN A 297 9.08 20.17 -1.45
N ILE A 298 8.33 19.50 -2.34
CA ILE A 298 7.17 18.71 -1.94
C ILE A 298 7.60 17.45 -1.17
N LEU A 299 8.62 16.73 -1.67
CA LEU A 299 9.10 15.49 -1.04
C LEU A 299 9.74 15.76 0.34
N ASP A 300 10.58 16.78 0.43
CA ASP A 300 11.29 17.15 1.66
C ASP A 300 10.31 17.71 2.70
N ARG A 301 9.26 18.42 2.27
CA ARG A 301 8.16 18.86 3.15
C ARG A 301 7.43 17.68 3.79
N ALA A 302 7.18 16.62 3.04
CA ALA A 302 6.60 15.39 3.56
C ALA A 302 7.56 14.67 4.51
N PHE A 303 8.81 14.45 4.08
CA PHE A 303 9.82 13.76 4.88
C PHE A 303 10.14 14.49 6.19
N GLY A 304 10.12 15.83 6.17
CA GLY A 304 10.29 16.68 7.35
C GLY A 304 9.19 16.58 8.42
N THR A 305 8.19 15.73 8.23
CA THR A 305 7.17 15.43 9.24
C THR A 305 7.61 14.38 10.25
N PHE A 306 8.73 13.67 10.03
CA PHE A 306 9.32 12.81 11.05
C PHE A 306 9.65 13.59 12.33
N GLY A 307 9.27 13.03 13.48
CA GLY A 307 9.46 13.68 14.79
C GLY A 307 8.50 14.83 15.08
N ARG A 308 7.58 15.17 14.17
CA ARG A 308 6.51 16.14 14.38
C ARG A 308 5.22 15.43 14.78
N HIS A 309 4.48 16.03 15.71
CA HIS A 309 3.10 15.63 15.98
C HIS A 309 2.17 16.21 14.91
N VAL A 310 1.62 15.35 14.04
CA VAL A 310 0.72 15.71 12.95
C VAL A 310 -0.73 15.78 13.47
N ASN A 311 -1.42 16.88 13.21
CA ASN A 311 -2.81 17.04 13.64
C ASN A 311 -3.74 16.02 12.95
N GLY A 312 -4.56 15.32 13.73
CA GLY A 312 -5.45 14.25 13.25
C GLY A 312 -4.79 12.87 13.08
N LEU A 313 -3.48 12.75 13.30
CA LEU A 313 -2.73 11.50 13.24
C LEU A 313 -1.99 11.19 14.55
N GLY A 314 -1.25 12.17 15.07
CA GLY A 314 -0.20 11.94 16.07
C GLY A 314 1.18 11.86 15.42
N TYR A 315 2.07 11.02 15.96
CA TYR A 315 3.35 10.72 15.32
C TYR A 315 3.17 9.62 14.26
N LEU A 316 3.99 9.68 13.20
CA LEU A 316 4.04 8.63 12.18
C LEU A 316 4.42 7.28 12.82
N THR A 317 3.64 6.25 12.51
CA THR A 317 3.83 4.85 12.93
C THR A 317 3.18 3.93 11.89
N GLY A 318 3.55 2.64 11.88
CA GLY A 318 3.02 1.64 10.97
C GLY A 318 3.22 2.02 9.50
N ALA A 319 2.19 1.82 8.66
CA ALA A 319 2.34 2.04 7.20
C ALA A 319 2.70 3.49 6.87
N ASN A 320 2.20 4.46 7.64
CA ASN A 320 2.49 5.87 7.40
C ASN A 320 3.98 6.21 7.57
N THR A 321 4.71 5.48 8.43
CA THR A 321 6.17 5.63 8.54
C THR A 321 6.84 5.21 7.24
N LEU A 322 6.43 4.06 6.67
CA LEU A 322 7.02 3.54 5.43
C LEU A 322 6.68 4.43 4.24
N ASP A 323 5.45 4.91 4.13
CA ASP A 323 5.03 5.84 3.07
C ASP A 323 5.88 7.12 3.05
N VAL A 324 6.06 7.75 4.21
CA VAL A 324 6.86 9.00 4.32
C VAL A 324 8.35 8.72 4.14
N ALA A 325 8.85 7.59 4.63
CA ALA A 325 10.24 7.19 4.41
C ALA A 325 10.54 6.92 2.92
N LYS A 326 9.63 6.25 2.20
CA LYS A 326 9.69 6.06 0.74
C LYS A 326 9.78 7.38 -0.01
N ILE A 327 8.97 8.38 0.38
CA ILE A 327 9.02 9.74 -0.19
C ILE A 327 10.39 10.39 0.04
N GLY A 328 10.98 10.23 1.22
CA GLY A 328 12.34 10.71 1.52
C GLY A 328 13.43 10.00 0.72
N ILE A 329 13.31 8.68 0.54
CA ILE A 329 14.19 7.89 -0.33
C ILE A 329 14.08 8.41 -1.76
N ASP A 330 12.87 8.57 -2.30
CA ASP A 330 12.65 9.08 -3.65
C ASP A 330 13.24 10.51 -3.84
N SER A 331 13.22 11.37 -2.81
CA SER A 331 13.94 12.67 -2.84
C SER A 331 15.46 12.49 -2.88
N GLY A 332 15.99 11.58 -2.05
CA GLY A 332 17.39 11.23 -2.02
C GLY A 332 17.90 10.64 -3.34
N LEU A 333 17.13 9.75 -3.96
CA LEU A 333 17.45 9.16 -5.26
C LEU A 333 17.45 10.20 -6.37
N LEU A 334 16.44 11.07 -6.42
CA LEU A 334 16.32 12.14 -7.42
C LEU A 334 17.52 13.10 -7.38
N THR A 335 18.04 13.37 -6.19
CA THR A 335 19.12 14.34 -5.95
C THR A 335 20.50 13.71 -5.78
N GLY A 336 20.61 12.39 -5.76
CA GLY A 336 21.84 11.68 -5.38
C GLY A 336 22.28 11.92 -3.93
N ASN A 337 21.35 12.33 -3.05
CA ASN A 337 21.63 12.65 -1.65
C ASN A 337 21.64 11.38 -0.78
N ALA A 338 22.85 10.86 -0.55
CA ALA A 338 23.08 9.68 0.28
C ALA A 338 22.55 9.79 1.71
N THR A 339 22.54 10.99 2.30
CA THR A 339 22.04 11.20 3.66
C THR A 339 20.54 11.00 3.74
N LEU A 340 19.78 11.48 2.74
CA LEU A 340 18.33 11.25 2.67
C LEU A 340 17.99 9.79 2.44
N VAL A 341 18.71 9.11 1.52
CA VAL A 341 18.54 7.66 1.29
C VAL A 341 18.81 6.88 2.58
N ALA A 342 19.92 7.16 3.26
CA ALA A 342 20.27 6.51 4.52
C ALA A 342 19.20 6.74 5.62
N ALA A 343 18.74 7.98 5.78
CA ALA A 343 17.73 8.32 6.78
C ALA A 343 16.39 7.63 6.48
N GLY A 344 15.99 7.59 5.22
CA GLY A 344 14.79 6.88 4.78
C GLY A 344 14.84 5.39 5.14
N TYR A 345 15.88 4.66 4.72
CA TYR A 345 16.03 3.25 5.07
C TYR A 345 16.14 3.02 6.59
N GLN A 346 16.78 3.93 7.33
CA GLN A 346 16.80 3.86 8.79
C GLN A 346 15.41 3.94 9.40
N HIS A 347 14.53 4.81 8.89
CA HIS A 347 13.13 4.89 9.34
C HIS A 347 12.36 3.60 9.01
N ILE A 348 12.55 3.03 7.81
CA ILE A 348 11.97 1.73 7.43
C ILE A 348 12.41 0.66 8.44
N HIS A 349 13.71 0.47 8.65
CA HIS A 349 14.23 -0.61 9.49
C HIS A 349 13.88 -0.45 10.97
N SER A 350 13.70 0.78 11.44
CA SER A 350 13.26 1.05 12.81
C SER A 350 11.78 0.75 13.03
N GLU A 351 10.97 0.84 11.98
CA GLU A 351 9.54 0.53 12.02
C GLU A 351 9.29 -0.96 11.73
N VAL A 352 10.04 -1.58 10.81
CA VAL A 352 9.98 -3.01 10.44
C VAL A 352 10.66 -3.84 11.51
N VAL A 353 9.96 -3.93 12.64
CA VAL A 353 10.32 -4.68 13.83
C VAL A 353 9.05 -5.24 14.47
N VAL A 354 9.19 -6.25 15.33
CA VAL A 354 8.07 -6.73 16.15
C VAL A 354 7.78 -5.71 17.27
N GLN A 355 6.58 -5.15 17.24
CA GLN A 355 6.07 -4.20 18.21
C GLN A 355 5.40 -4.93 19.36
N ASN A 356 6.00 -4.88 20.55
CA ASN A 356 5.51 -5.62 21.72
C ASN A 356 4.56 -4.81 22.61
N ALA A 357 4.50 -3.48 22.45
CA ALA A 357 3.64 -2.63 23.27
C ALA A 357 2.15 -2.96 23.03
N VAL A 358 1.32 -2.85 24.06
CA VAL A 358 -0.13 -3.04 23.94
C VAL A 358 -0.70 -1.98 22.99
N ARG A 359 -1.58 -2.38 22.06
CA ARG A 359 -2.22 -1.47 21.09
C ARG A 359 -1.22 -0.67 20.24
N ALA A 360 -0.04 -1.25 19.97
CA ALA A 360 0.92 -0.59 19.09
C ALA A 360 0.52 -0.77 17.62
N ASP A 361 0.82 0.24 16.82
CA ASP A 361 0.83 0.14 15.38
C ASP A 361 2.07 -0.65 14.93
N GLY A 362 1.99 -1.41 13.84
CA GLY A 362 3.05 -2.26 13.30
C GLY A 362 2.88 -3.76 13.55
N ILE A 363 3.94 -4.52 13.25
CA ILE A 363 3.97 -5.98 13.26
C ILE A 363 3.87 -6.51 14.70
N ARG A 364 3.05 -7.53 14.93
CA ARG A 364 2.93 -8.22 16.20
C ARG A 364 3.67 -9.55 16.19
N ALA A 365 4.05 -10.04 17.37
CA ALA A 365 4.82 -11.28 17.53
C ALA A 365 4.09 -12.55 17.03
N ASP A 366 2.78 -12.50 16.84
CA ASP A 366 1.96 -13.59 16.31
C ASP A 366 1.70 -13.51 14.79
N GLY A 367 2.22 -12.48 14.12
CA GLY A 367 2.00 -12.21 12.70
C GLY A 367 0.78 -11.33 12.39
N SER A 368 0.03 -10.88 13.40
CA SER A 368 -0.98 -9.84 13.18
C SER A 368 -0.32 -8.47 12.98
N PHE A 369 -1.05 -7.53 12.40
CA PHE A 369 -0.60 -6.15 12.18
C PHE A 369 -1.60 -5.18 12.79
N GLY A 370 -1.10 -4.29 13.65
CA GLY A 370 -1.89 -3.23 14.27
C GLY A 370 -1.78 -1.90 13.52
N GLN A 371 -2.86 -1.13 13.45
CA GLN A 371 -2.81 0.30 13.07
C GLN A 371 -3.90 1.10 13.80
N HIS A 372 -3.72 2.41 13.97
CA HIS A 372 -4.67 3.33 14.60
C HIS A 372 -4.95 2.98 16.06
N GLY A 373 -3.87 2.79 16.83
CA GLY A 373 -3.95 2.33 18.21
C GLY A 373 -4.16 0.82 18.29
N GLY A 374 -3.48 0.10 17.39
CA GLY A 374 -3.40 -1.36 17.36
C GLY A 374 -4.67 -2.09 16.93
N ILE A 375 -5.50 -1.50 16.07
CA ILE A 375 -6.61 -2.22 15.42
C ILE A 375 -6.03 -3.20 14.40
N ILE A 376 -6.54 -4.44 14.33
CA ILE A 376 -6.07 -5.42 13.35
C ILE A 376 -6.30 -4.91 11.93
N TYR A 377 -5.23 -4.85 11.14
CA TYR A 377 -5.24 -4.14 9.86
C TYR A 377 -4.37 -4.80 8.78
N ASN A 378 -4.09 -6.09 8.92
CA ASN A 378 -3.30 -6.87 7.96
C ASN A 378 -3.75 -6.63 6.51
N GLY A 379 -5.06 -6.67 6.24
CA GLY A 379 -5.57 -6.54 4.88
C GLY A 379 -5.59 -5.14 4.27
N ASN A 380 -5.16 -4.10 5.00
CA ASN A 380 -4.98 -2.76 4.41
C ASN A 380 -3.65 -2.14 4.81
N TYR A 381 -3.53 -1.53 6.00
CA TYR A 381 -2.26 -0.89 6.37
C TYR A 381 -1.13 -1.91 6.46
N GLY A 382 -1.39 -3.12 6.95
CA GLY A 382 -0.40 -4.19 6.94
C GLY A 382 0.03 -4.56 5.52
N LYS A 383 -0.91 -4.63 4.59
CA LYS A 383 -0.66 -4.84 3.17
C LYS A 383 0.14 -3.70 2.53
N ASP A 384 -0.23 -2.44 2.77
CA ASP A 384 0.50 -1.26 2.24
C ASP A 384 1.93 -1.22 2.79
N TYR A 385 2.06 -1.45 4.11
CA TYR A 385 3.32 -1.60 4.80
C TYR A 385 4.19 -2.70 4.19
N THR A 386 3.62 -3.87 3.94
CA THR A 386 4.33 -4.99 3.32
C THR A 386 4.75 -4.67 1.90
N ASN A 387 3.89 -4.05 1.09
CA ASN A 387 4.23 -3.66 -0.28
C ASN A 387 5.40 -2.67 -0.32
N ASP A 388 5.43 -1.68 0.58
CA ASP A 388 6.55 -0.75 0.70
C ASP A 388 7.83 -1.44 1.17
N ALA A 389 7.74 -2.32 2.17
CA ALA A 389 8.89 -3.09 2.65
C ALA A 389 9.45 -3.99 1.54
N LEU A 390 8.59 -4.69 0.78
CA LEU A 390 8.98 -5.50 -0.37
C LEU A 390 9.70 -4.66 -1.42
N ALA A 391 9.08 -3.56 -1.87
CA ALA A 391 9.62 -2.72 -2.93
C ALA A 391 10.98 -2.13 -2.56
N LEU A 392 11.11 -1.58 -1.35
CA LEU A 392 12.32 -0.90 -0.91
C LEU A 392 13.47 -1.87 -0.62
N GLU A 393 13.19 -3.05 -0.06
CA GLU A 393 14.22 -4.07 0.22
C GLU A 393 14.69 -4.79 -1.05
N ILE A 394 13.80 -4.99 -2.04
CA ILE A 394 14.20 -5.47 -3.36
C ILE A 394 15.10 -4.44 -4.05
N ALA A 395 14.74 -3.15 -3.99
CA ALA A 395 15.56 -2.09 -4.57
C ALA A 395 16.96 -2.03 -3.92
N ALA A 396 17.02 -2.13 -2.59
CA ALA A 396 18.27 -2.10 -1.83
C ALA A 396 19.08 -3.40 -1.86
N ALA A 397 18.57 -4.51 -2.39
CA ALA A 397 19.21 -5.82 -2.26
C ALA A 397 20.70 -5.82 -2.68
N GLY A 398 21.57 -6.28 -1.78
CA GLY A 398 23.02 -6.31 -2.01
C GLY A 398 23.76 -4.96 -1.87
N THR A 399 23.04 -3.85 -1.66
CA THR A 399 23.63 -2.54 -1.31
C THR A 399 23.81 -2.40 0.19
N GLN A 400 24.54 -1.38 0.66
CA GLN A 400 24.67 -1.13 2.11
C GLN A 400 23.34 -0.81 2.83
N TYR A 401 22.27 -0.51 2.08
CA TYR A 401 20.98 -0.08 2.61
C TYR A 401 19.97 -1.21 2.83
N SER A 402 20.25 -2.44 2.40
CA SER A 402 19.32 -3.57 2.63
C SER A 402 19.32 -3.99 4.09
N ALA A 403 18.20 -4.53 4.58
CA ALA A 403 18.07 -5.07 5.93
C ALA A 403 19.13 -6.14 6.24
N GLN A 404 19.46 -6.99 5.25
CA GLN A 404 20.51 -8.01 5.38
C GLN A 404 21.89 -7.41 5.67
N ASN A 405 22.25 -6.32 4.97
CA ASN A 405 23.56 -5.69 5.11
C ASN A 405 23.61 -4.70 6.27
N ALA A 406 22.48 -4.09 6.62
CA ALA A 406 22.32 -3.22 7.78
C ALA A 406 22.19 -3.99 9.12
N ASN A 407 22.09 -5.33 9.08
CA ASN A 407 22.01 -6.22 10.25
C ASN A 407 20.87 -5.85 11.21
N THR A 408 19.67 -5.69 10.66
CA THR A 408 18.46 -5.31 11.41
C THR A 408 17.56 -6.51 11.70
N SER A 409 16.54 -6.35 12.55
CA SER A 409 15.53 -7.38 12.77
C SER A 409 14.44 -7.42 11.68
N SER A 410 14.53 -6.57 10.65
CA SER A 410 13.46 -6.36 9.69
C SER A 410 13.13 -7.58 8.85
N GLN A 411 14.14 -8.38 8.49
CA GLN A 411 13.91 -9.65 7.80
C GLN A 411 12.99 -10.57 8.63
N SER A 412 13.35 -10.84 9.88
CA SER A 412 12.56 -11.73 10.76
C SER A 412 11.17 -11.18 11.08
N ALA A 413 11.03 -9.86 11.18
CA ALA A 413 9.74 -9.23 11.44
C ALA A 413 8.81 -9.36 10.21
N LEU A 414 9.34 -9.10 9.01
CA LEU A 414 8.56 -9.25 7.77
C LEU A 414 8.21 -10.71 7.48
N GLU A 415 9.11 -11.66 7.76
CA GLU A 415 8.81 -13.10 7.75
C GLU A 415 7.62 -13.43 8.66
N THR A 416 7.62 -12.89 9.89
CA THR A 416 6.53 -13.08 10.86
C THR A 416 5.20 -12.52 10.36
N LEU A 417 5.22 -11.33 9.74
CA LEU A 417 4.03 -10.71 9.16
C LEU A 417 3.46 -11.53 8.00
N LEU A 418 4.29 -11.86 7.01
CA LEU A 418 3.87 -12.60 5.82
C LEU A 418 3.35 -14.01 6.15
N ASP A 419 3.98 -14.70 7.10
CA ASP A 419 3.50 -15.99 7.61
C ASP A 419 2.12 -15.84 8.31
N GLY A 420 1.89 -14.73 9.00
CA GLY A 420 0.59 -14.39 9.60
C GLY A 420 -0.48 -14.09 8.55
N ASP A 421 -0.15 -13.23 7.59
CA ASP A 421 -1.03 -12.78 6.50
C ASP A 421 -1.60 -13.97 5.72
N LEU A 422 -0.80 -15.02 5.53
CA LEU A 422 -1.23 -16.24 4.84
C LEU A 422 -2.50 -16.88 5.45
N TRP A 423 -2.70 -16.76 6.76
CA TRP A 423 -3.90 -17.26 7.44
C TRP A 423 -5.13 -16.37 7.19
N MET A 424 -4.93 -15.10 6.89
CA MET A 424 -5.99 -14.10 6.77
C MET A 424 -6.46 -13.91 5.31
N VAL A 425 -6.15 -14.86 4.43
CA VAL A 425 -6.47 -14.80 2.99
C VAL A 425 -7.30 -16.01 2.58
N PHE A 426 -8.34 -15.74 1.78
CA PHE A 426 -9.16 -16.76 1.14
C PHE A 426 -9.19 -16.59 -0.39
N LEU A 427 -9.46 -17.69 -1.11
CA LEU A 427 -9.61 -17.71 -2.56
C LEU A 427 -11.10 -17.70 -2.93
N ASN A 428 -11.52 -16.77 -3.77
CA ASN A 428 -12.79 -16.88 -4.47
C ASN A 428 -12.62 -17.87 -5.64
N VAL A 429 -13.08 -19.11 -5.46
CA VAL A 429 -12.92 -20.19 -6.45
C VAL A 429 -13.69 -19.95 -7.77
N ILE A 430 -14.65 -19.04 -7.79
CA ILE A 430 -15.42 -18.70 -8.99
C ILE A 430 -14.61 -17.72 -9.85
N THR A 431 -13.98 -16.73 -9.23
CA THR A 431 -13.24 -15.67 -9.96
C THR A 431 -11.74 -15.92 -10.04
N GLY A 432 -11.21 -16.82 -9.21
CA GLY A 432 -9.77 -17.04 -9.03
C GLY A 432 -9.06 -15.93 -8.24
N VAL A 433 -9.80 -14.97 -7.68
CA VAL A 433 -9.23 -13.82 -6.97
C VAL A 433 -9.03 -14.16 -5.49
N ARG A 434 -7.86 -13.82 -4.94
CA ARG A 434 -7.59 -13.91 -3.50
C ARG A 434 -8.03 -12.64 -2.82
N HIS A 435 -8.64 -12.77 -1.65
CA HIS A 435 -9.13 -11.67 -0.84
C HIS A 435 -8.65 -11.83 0.60
N TRP A 436 -8.47 -10.69 1.27
CA TRP A 436 -8.33 -10.65 2.71
C TRP A 436 -9.64 -11.01 3.40
N ASP A 437 -9.56 -11.67 4.56
CA ASP A 437 -10.70 -11.84 5.45
C ASP A 437 -11.27 -10.47 5.85
N PHE A 438 -12.60 -10.33 5.86
CA PHE A 438 -13.23 -9.03 6.14
C PHE A 438 -12.93 -8.52 7.55
N SER A 439 -12.62 -9.40 8.51
CA SER A 439 -12.31 -9.02 9.89
C SER A 439 -10.98 -8.26 10.00
N VAL A 440 -10.10 -8.39 9.00
CA VAL A 440 -8.80 -7.72 8.94
C VAL A 440 -8.77 -6.52 7.99
N LEU A 441 -9.97 -6.09 7.54
CA LEU A 441 -10.21 -4.94 6.66
C LEU A 441 -10.96 -3.77 7.33
N PRO A 442 -10.77 -3.43 8.62
CA PRO A 442 -11.64 -2.58 9.45
C PRO A 442 -12.65 -1.68 8.73
N ARG A 443 -12.33 -0.38 8.50
CA ARG A 443 -13.26 0.53 7.81
C ARG A 443 -13.41 0.22 6.31
N PHE A 444 -12.48 -0.54 5.73
CA PHE A 444 -12.44 -0.81 4.29
C PHE A 444 -13.50 -1.82 3.86
N ILE A 445 -14.11 -2.56 4.78
CA ILE A 445 -15.30 -3.38 4.49
C ILE A 445 -16.45 -2.57 3.87
N THR A 446 -16.43 -1.23 4.00
CA THR A 446 -17.46 -0.36 3.44
C THR A 446 -17.28 -0.05 1.95
N PHE A 447 -16.13 -0.40 1.35
CA PHE A 447 -15.91 -0.22 -0.08
C PHE A 447 -16.37 -1.45 -0.86
N PRO A 448 -17.24 -1.29 -1.88
CA PRO A 448 -17.57 -2.38 -2.77
C PRO A 448 -16.34 -2.82 -3.59
N VAL A 449 -16.34 -4.09 -4.01
CA VAL A 449 -15.26 -4.66 -4.86
C VAL A 449 -15.01 -3.83 -6.11
N SER A 450 -16.04 -3.18 -6.66
CA SER A 450 -15.94 -2.31 -7.85
C SER A 450 -15.02 -1.11 -7.67
N ASP A 451 -14.77 -0.69 -6.43
CA ASP A 451 -13.94 0.48 -6.14
C ASP A 451 -12.45 0.16 -6.16
N GLY A 452 -12.08 -1.12 -6.33
CA GLY A 452 -10.67 -1.54 -6.41
C GLY A 452 -9.88 -1.36 -5.11
N GLN A 453 -10.57 -1.17 -3.98
CA GLN A 453 -9.95 -0.99 -2.66
C GLN A 453 -9.57 -2.35 -2.04
N ALA A 454 -9.15 -2.37 -0.77
CA ALA A 454 -8.70 -3.57 -0.07
C ALA A 454 -9.71 -4.75 -0.03
N THR A 455 -11.00 -4.51 -0.30
CA THR A 455 -12.01 -5.57 -0.47
C THR A 455 -11.92 -6.28 -1.83
N ALA A 456 -11.28 -5.67 -2.82
CA ALA A 456 -11.29 -6.13 -4.20
C ALA A 456 -10.34 -7.30 -4.47
N SER A 457 -9.19 -7.34 -3.80
CA SER A 457 -8.22 -8.45 -3.92
C SER A 457 -7.17 -8.41 -2.80
N LEU A 458 -6.21 -9.34 -2.85
CA LEU A 458 -5.01 -9.34 -2.01
C LEU A 458 -4.17 -8.08 -2.21
N ASP A 459 -4.10 -7.56 -3.44
CA ASP A 459 -3.34 -6.36 -3.79
C ASP A 459 -1.86 -6.39 -3.35
N MET A 460 -1.27 -7.59 -3.41
CA MET A 460 0.16 -7.81 -3.17
C MET A 460 0.79 -8.45 -4.40
N ASN A 461 1.99 -8.01 -4.77
CA ASN A 461 2.72 -8.59 -5.88
C ASN A 461 3.43 -9.87 -5.45
N ILE A 462 2.79 -11.02 -5.69
CA ILE A 462 3.32 -12.35 -5.32
C ILE A 462 4.72 -12.59 -5.91
N SER A 463 5.00 -12.07 -7.11
CA SER A 463 6.32 -12.19 -7.73
C SER A 463 7.39 -11.43 -6.94
N GLN A 464 7.06 -10.28 -6.36
CA GLN A 464 7.95 -9.53 -5.48
C GLN A 464 8.15 -10.24 -4.13
N ILE A 465 7.11 -10.86 -3.57
CA ILE A 465 7.26 -11.73 -2.38
C ILE A 465 8.27 -12.84 -2.67
N GLN A 466 8.11 -13.55 -3.79
CA GLN A 466 9.03 -14.61 -4.21
C GLN A 466 10.45 -14.09 -4.42
N GLN A 467 10.60 -12.94 -5.08
CA GLN A 467 11.89 -12.32 -5.37
C GLN A 467 12.61 -11.94 -4.08
N LEU A 468 11.94 -11.28 -3.13
CA LEU A 468 12.56 -10.93 -1.86
C LEU A 468 12.93 -12.18 -1.07
N GLY A 469 12.06 -13.19 -1.06
CA GLY A 469 12.36 -14.48 -0.42
C GLY A 469 13.64 -15.13 -0.96
N GLN A 470 13.88 -15.06 -2.27
CA GLN A 470 15.12 -15.54 -2.89
C GLN A 470 16.33 -14.69 -2.54
N LEU A 471 16.21 -13.35 -2.63
CA LEU A 471 17.28 -12.41 -2.28
C LEU A 471 17.72 -12.57 -0.82
N TRP A 472 16.76 -12.81 0.07
CA TRP A 472 17.00 -13.01 1.49
C TRP A 472 17.39 -14.43 1.88
N GLY A 473 17.22 -15.40 0.99
CA GLY A 473 17.32 -16.82 1.33
C GLY A 473 16.30 -17.27 2.37
N SER A 474 15.14 -16.62 2.43
CA SER A 474 14.09 -16.88 3.42
C SER A 474 13.15 -17.98 2.92
N GLU A 475 13.19 -19.14 3.57
CA GLU A 475 12.27 -20.25 3.26
C GLU A 475 10.81 -19.89 3.58
N ILE A 476 10.58 -19.08 4.62
CA ILE A 476 9.24 -18.63 5.04
C ILE A 476 8.60 -17.79 3.94
N ILE A 477 9.29 -16.74 3.48
CA ILE A 477 8.74 -15.83 2.46
C ILE A 477 8.51 -16.57 1.14
N GLN A 478 9.44 -17.46 0.75
CA GLN A 478 9.26 -18.29 -0.45
C GLN A 478 8.04 -19.22 -0.32
N SER A 479 7.84 -19.85 0.84
CA SER A 479 6.65 -20.70 1.08
C SER A 479 5.34 -19.90 1.05
N VAL A 480 5.34 -18.67 1.57
CA VAL A 480 4.18 -17.76 1.49
C VAL A 480 3.89 -17.40 0.03
N ALA A 481 4.91 -17.05 -0.76
CA ALA A 481 4.73 -16.75 -2.18
C ALA A 481 4.17 -17.94 -2.96
N GLU A 482 4.71 -19.14 -2.75
CA GLU A 482 4.21 -20.38 -3.35
C GLU A 482 2.74 -20.64 -2.97
N SER A 483 2.40 -20.44 -1.69
CA SER A 483 1.04 -20.62 -1.17
C SER A 483 0.05 -19.61 -1.77
N PHE A 484 0.47 -18.34 -1.91
CA PHE A 484 -0.31 -17.32 -2.60
C PHE A 484 -0.36 -17.51 -4.12
N ALA A 485 0.58 -18.23 -4.74
CA ALA A 485 0.50 -18.56 -6.17
C ALA A 485 -0.36 -19.82 -6.43
N ALA A 486 -0.44 -20.75 -5.47
CA ALA A 486 -1.05 -22.06 -5.65
C ALA A 486 -2.55 -22.00 -5.99
N ASN A 487 -2.93 -22.58 -7.13
CA ASN A 487 -4.33 -22.77 -7.49
C ASN A 487 -5.01 -23.73 -6.49
N SER A 488 -6.26 -23.46 -6.14
CA SER A 488 -7.07 -24.35 -5.29
C SER A 488 -8.50 -24.44 -5.81
N SER A 489 -9.14 -25.58 -5.58
CA SER A 489 -10.57 -25.79 -5.80
C SER A 489 -11.41 -25.42 -4.57
N THR A 490 -10.77 -24.94 -3.50
CA THR A 490 -11.40 -24.58 -2.23
C THR A 490 -11.12 -23.12 -1.89
N ALA A 491 -11.90 -22.54 -0.98
CA ALA A 491 -11.66 -21.18 -0.50
C ALA A 491 -10.37 -21.04 0.32
N ASN A 492 -9.76 -22.15 0.71
CA ASN A 492 -8.53 -22.18 1.47
C ASN A 492 -7.33 -21.90 0.56
N ALA A 493 -6.85 -20.65 0.57
CA ALA A 493 -5.63 -20.26 -0.10
C ALA A 493 -4.41 -20.92 0.58
N GLY A 494 -3.53 -21.54 -0.19
CA GLY A 494 -2.28 -22.14 0.31
C GLY A 494 -2.42 -23.53 0.93
N ASP A 495 -3.58 -24.18 0.85
CA ASP A 495 -3.77 -25.58 1.28
C ASP A 495 -3.50 -25.85 2.78
N ILE A 496 -3.55 -24.80 3.60
CA ILE A 496 -3.24 -24.77 5.04
C ILE A 496 -4.34 -25.43 5.86
N ASN A 497 -3.99 -26.24 6.86
CA ASN A 497 -4.99 -26.85 7.75
C ASN A 497 -4.63 -26.58 9.20
N GLY A 498 -5.62 -26.12 9.98
CA GLY A 498 -5.47 -25.92 11.42
C GLY A 498 -6.22 -24.70 11.93
N ASN A 499 -5.88 -24.32 13.15
CA ASN A 499 -6.34 -23.10 13.80
C ASN A 499 -5.14 -22.24 14.21
N ARG A 500 -5.24 -20.92 14.05
CA ARG A 500 -4.22 -19.97 14.52
C ARG A 500 -4.88 -18.84 15.30
N MET A 501 -4.44 -18.67 16.55
CA MET A 501 -4.86 -17.56 17.41
C MET A 501 -3.83 -16.44 17.33
N PHE A 502 -4.29 -15.27 16.89
CA PHE A 502 -3.57 -14.01 16.90
C PHE A 502 -3.98 -13.22 18.14
N TYR A 503 -3.41 -13.62 19.28
CA TYR A 503 -3.74 -13.12 20.61
C TYR A 503 -3.38 -11.65 20.82
N ALA A 504 -2.48 -11.08 20.02
CA ALA A 504 -2.11 -9.67 20.11
C ALA A 504 -3.21 -8.74 19.57
N ASN A 505 -4.13 -9.28 18.77
CA ASN A 505 -5.16 -8.54 18.05
C ASN A 505 -6.56 -9.18 18.08
N ASP A 506 -6.79 -10.09 19.04
CA ASP A 506 -8.09 -10.74 19.30
C ASP A 506 -8.72 -11.42 18.07
N TYR A 507 -7.89 -12.03 17.21
CA TYR A 507 -8.33 -12.69 15.99
C TYR A 507 -7.99 -14.18 16.00
N LEU A 508 -8.92 -15.02 15.54
CA LEU A 508 -8.74 -16.46 15.40
C LEU A 508 -9.13 -16.85 13.98
N ASP A 509 -8.24 -17.55 13.28
CA ASP A 509 -8.54 -18.18 12.01
C ASP A 509 -8.58 -19.71 12.13
N TYR A 510 -9.48 -20.34 11.37
CA TYR A 510 -9.61 -21.79 11.26
C TYR A 510 -9.75 -22.20 9.81
N LYS A 511 -8.78 -22.96 9.30
CA LYS A 511 -8.79 -23.51 7.93
C LYS A 511 -8.90 -25.03 7.96
N HIS A 512 -9.79 -25.57 7.14
CA HIS A 512 -10.00 -27.00 6.99
C HIS A 512 -10.27 -27.36 5.53
N ARG A 513 -9.65 -28.44 5.05
CA ARG A 513 -10.07 -29.09 3.79
C ARG A 513 -11.42 -29.75 4.03
N MET A 514 -12.48 -29.27 3.36
CA MET A 514 -13.73 -30.03 3.31
C MET A 514 -13.45 -31.36 2.57
N CYS A 515 -13.71 -32.48 3.25
CA CYS A 515 -13.56 -33.84 2.73
C CYS A 515 -14.50 -34.13 1.55
#